data_AF-A0A1A7Y5G5-F1
#
_entry.id   AF-A0A1A7Y5G5-F1
#
_cell.length_a   1.000
_cell.length_b   1.000
_cell.length_c   1.000
_cell.angle_alpha   90.00
_cell.angle_beta   90.00
_cell.angle_gamma   90.00
#
_symmetry.space_group_name_H-M   'P 1'
#
loop_
_entity.id
_entity.type
_entity.pdbx_description
1 polymer ?
#
loop_
_entity_poly.entity_id
_entity_poly.type
_entity_poly.pdbx_seq_one_letter_code
_entity_poly.pdbx_strand_id
1 'polypeptide(L)'
;ARLRKIADFGLVDKDATFLLRWVNDYYPGIFQKPELSSEIDYTALGKLLPKELLESLEEQYLTKQKADLSDYMNQVLQLEERKWSSGEKAKIEDGCYTSPLAYDIIQGINGMVKAAEKVTGNRQKAQKITHQLPDLILKYKLSQSDFQVNKQISHVKASLCCVEQFRDVLLGKSHLFPQEVQEECLGLLMDIRKSAHACLLIPIHKILKPQYQNLGSSDWLKKNTFETLRKILEEELLKFRDVPHPGRQELIGRLHQEVTEKYVRRLLKGDVKLKDQEQQQRACNIVTQNADSFHRDPNRTG
;
A
#
# COMPACT_ATOMS: atom_id res chain seq x y z
N ALA A 1 -6.58 18.03 -44.83
CA ALA A 1 -7.95 18.10 -45.39
C ALA A 1 -8.75 16.79 -45.23
N ARG A 2 -8.26 15.61 -45.65
CA ARG A 2 -9.01 14.34 -45.53
C ARG A 2 -9.23 13.84 -44.09
N LEU A 3 -8.20 13.88 -43.23
CA LEU A 3 -8.32 13.44 -41.83
C LEU A 3 -9.30 14.30 -41.00
N ARG A 4 -9.36 15.61 -41.27
CA ARG A 4 -10.35 16.51 -40.68
C ARG A 4 -11.78 16.05 -41.01
N LYS A 5 -12.06 15.81 -42.30
CA LYS A 5 -13.37 15.30 -42.74
C LYS A 5 -13.75 14.00 -42.05
N ILE A 6 -12.81 13.07 -41.85
CA ILE A 6 -13.06 11.78 -41.18
C ILE A 6 -13.43 12.00 -39.71
N ALA A 7 -12.73 12.88 -39.01
CA ALA A 7 -12.99 13.17 -37.61
C ALA A 7 -14.31 13.92 -37.38
N ASP A 8 -14.78 14.71 -38.36
CA ASP A 8 -16.07 15.42 -38.29
C ASP A 8 -17.30 14.49 -38.34
N PHE A 9 -17.14 13.20 -38.70
CA PHE A 9 -18.27 12.24 -38.81
C PHE A 9 -18.68 11.56 -37.49
N GLY A 10 -18.03 11.85 -36.37
CA GLY A 10 -18.28 11.16 -35.10
C GLY A 10 -17.68 9.74 -35.15
N LEU A 11 -16.46 9.60 -34.67
CA LEU A 11 -15.72 8.33 -34.76
C LEU A 11 -16.09 7.38 -33.63
N VAL A 12 -16.25 6.10 -33.98
CA VAL A 12 -16.33 5.01 -33.00
C VAL A 12 -14.97 4.90 -32.29
N ASP A 13 -14.96 4.46 -31.03
CA ASP A 13 -13.77 4.50 -30.16
C ASP A 13 -12.50 3.88 -30.77
N LYS A 14 -12.64 2.80 -31.56
CA LYS A 14 -11.50 2.16 -32.24
C LYS A 14 -10.88 3.08 -33.29
N ASP A 15 -11.71 3.75 -34.09
CA ASP A 15 -11.28 4.66 -35.14
C ASP A 15 -10.72 5.95 -34.54
N ALA A 16 -11.34 6.46 -33.48
CA ALA A 16 -10.82 7.58 -32.70
C ALA A 16 -9.43 7.26 -32.11
N THR A 17 -9.26 6.09 -31.49
CA THR A 17 -7.98 5.63 -30.96
C THR A 17 -6.92 5.52 -32.05
N PHE A 18 -7.26 4.91 -33.18
CA PHE A 18 -6.32 4.75 -34.29
C PHE A 18 -5.90 6.09 -34.89
N LEU A 19 -6.86 7.02 -35.06
CA LEU A 19 -6.58 8.37 -35.52
C LEU A 19 -5.67 9.13 -34.55
N LEU A 20 -5.94 9.06 -33.25
CA LEU A 20 -5.10 9.66 -32.22
C LEU A 20 -3.67 9.10 -32.24
N ARG A 21 -3.50 7.78 -32.38
CA ARG A 21 -2.17 7.17 -32.56
C ARG A 21 -1.49 7.63 -33.84
N TRP A 22 -2.20 7.82 -34.93
CA TRP A 22 -1.60 8.40 -36.14
C TRP A 22 -1.07 9.80 -35.88
N VAL A 23 -1.84 10.65 -35.20
CA VAL A 23 -1.46 12.04 -34.94
C VAL A 23 -0.29 12.13 -33.95
N ASN A 24 -0.29 11.31 -32.90
CA ASN A 24 0.60 11.47 -31.75
C ASN A 24 1.78 10.47 -31.71
N ASP A 25 1.70 9.33 -32.40
CA ASP A 25 2.72 8.25 -32.37
C ASP A 25 3.31 8.02 -33.76
N TYR A 26 2.48 7.62 -34.74
CA TYR A 26 2.97 7.17 -36.04
C TYR A 26 3.48 8.29 -36.94
N TYR A 27 2.73 9.39 -37.09
CA TYR A 27 3.12 10.50 -37.97
C TYR A 27 4.42 11.17 -37.52
N PRO A 28 4.59 11.56 -36.23
CA PRO A 28 5.87 12.07 -35.76
C PRO A 28 7.02 11.06 -35.93
N GLY A 29 6.76 9.77 -35.68
CA GLY A 29 7.76 8.70 -35.81
C GLY A 29 8.32 8.52 -37.23
N ILE A 30 7.60 8.92 -38.28
CA ILE A 30 8.12 8.91 -39.65
C ILE A 30 9.30 9.89 -39.80
N PHE A 31 9.19 11.07 -39.21
CA PHE A 31 10.21 12.13 -39.32
C PHE A 31 11.37 11.98 -38.33
N GLN A 32 11.23 11.11 -37.33
CA GLN A 32 12.33 10.75 -36.42
C GLN A 32 13.34 9.78 -37.06
N LYS A 33 13.07 9.31 -38.28
CA LYS A 33 13.99 8.44 -39.03
C LYS A 33 15.23 9.23 -39.48
N PRO A 34 16.45 8.68 -39.33
CA PRO A 34 17.69 9.38 -39.65
C PRO A 34 17.71 9.99 -41.06
N GLU A 35 17.13 9.27 -42.02
CA GLU A 35 17.09 9.64 -43.44
C GLU A 35 16.21 10.86 -43.74
N LEU A 36 15.29 11.19 -42.84
CA LEU A 36 14.33 12.31 -43.00
C LEU A 36 14.57 13.42 -41.98
N SER A 37 15.20 13.12 -40.86
CA SER A 37 15.40 14.05 -39.74
C SER A 37 16.30 15.24 -40.07
N SER A 38 17.22 15.12 -41.03
CA SER A 38 18.06 16.24 -41.51
C SER A 38 17.37 17.12 -42.55
N GLU A 39 16.40 16.56 -43.28
CA GLU A 39 15.81 17.19 -44.46
C GLU A 39 14.46 17.86 -44.18
N ILE A 40 13.72 17.38 -43.17
CA ILE A 40 12.34 17.81 -42.91
C ILE A 40 12.21 18.35 -41.48
N ASP A 41 11.91 19.64 -41.38
CA ASP A 41 11.52 20.25 -40.11
C ASP A 41 10.07 19.88 -39.76
N TYR A 42 9.92 18.85 -38.92
CA TYR A 42 8.62 18.45 -38.37
C TYR A 42 7.91 19.58 -37.61
N THR A 43 8.65 20.48 -36.96
CA THR A 43 8.05 21.55 -36.16
C THR A 43 7.28 22.55 -37.04
N ALA A 44 7.78 22.80 -38.26
CA ALA A 44 7.10 23.61 -39.26
C ALA A 44 5.83 22.94 -39.82
N LEU A 45 5.77 21.61 -39.87
CA LEU A 45 4.62 20.86 -40.39
C LEU A 45 3.45 20.79 -39.38
N GLY A 46 3.75 20.79 -38.09
CA GLY A 46 2.74 20.74 -37.03
C GLY A 46 1.93 19.43 -36.98
N LYS A 47 0.85 19.44 -36.19
CA LYS A 47 -0.03 18.27 -36.01
C LYS A 47 -1.01 18.10 -37.18
N LEU A 48 -1.36 16.85 -37.49
CA LEU A 48 -2.27 16.48 -38.58
C LEU A 48 -3.72 16.96 -38.39
N LEU A 49 -4.14 17.22 -37.15
CA LEU A 49 -5.49 17.67 -36.80
C LEU A 49 -5.45 19.03 -36.09
N PRO A 50 -6.50 19.85 -36.26
CA PRO A 50 -6.70 21.04 -35.44
C PRO A 50 -6.75 20.70 -33.95
N LYS A 51 -6.35 21.66 -33.12
CA LYS A 51 -6.25 21.49 -31.67
C LYS A 51 -7.60 21.12 -31.05
N GLU A 52 -8.67 21.79 -31.46
CA GLU A 52 -10.02 21.63 -30.90
C GLU A 52 -10.56 20.21 -31.12
N LEU A 53 -10.37 19.70 -32.34
CA LEU A 53 -10.80 18.34 -32.71
C LEU A 53 -9.94 17.27 -32.03
N LEU A 54 -8.64 17.54 -31.91
CA LEU A 54 -7.73 16.65 -31.19
C LEU A 54 -8.10 16.55 -29.71
N GLU A 55 -8.36 17.69 -29.06
CA GLU A 55 -8.76 17.73 -27.65
C GLU A 55 -10.09 17.01 -27.40
N SER A 56 -11.06 17.16 -28.29
CA SER A 56 -12.34 16.44 -28.21
C SER A 56 -12.16 14.92 -28.34
N LEU A 57 -11.36 14.45 -29.31
CA LEU A 57 -11.07 13.02 -29.47
C LEU A 57 -10.30 12.44 -28.28
N GLU A 58 -9.32 13.19 -27.77
CA GLU A 58 -8.57 12.79 -26.57
C GLU A 58 -9.47 12.71 -25.33
N GLU A 59 -10.41 13.64 -25.16
CA GLU A 59 -11.37 13.62 -24.05
C GLU A 59 -12.33 12.42 -24.15
N GLN A 60 -12.86 12.12 -25.34
CA GLN A 60 -13.67 10.93 -25.58
C GLN A 60 -12.89 9.66 -25.20
N TYR A 61 -11.66 9.54 -25.69
CA TYR A 61 -10.80 8.39 -25.41
C TYR A 61 -10.50 8.26 -23.92
N LEU A 62 -10.07 9.34 -23.25
CA LEU A 62 -9.71 9.33 -21.82
C LEU A 62 -10.92 9.04 -20.93
N THR A 63 -12.10 9.56 -21.27
CA THR A 63 -13.34 9.28 -20.53
C THR A 63 -13.68 7.80 -20.58
N LYS A 64 -13.56 7.18 -21.76
CA LYS A 64 -13.71 5.73 -21.88
C LYS A 64 -12.66 4.96 -21.10
N GLN A 65 -11.38 5.32 -21.23
CA GLN A 65 -10.30 4.63 -20.50
C GLN A 65 -10.45 4.71 -18.99
N LYS A 66 -10.97 5.83 -18.45
CA LYS A 66 -11.35 5.94 -17.04
C LYS A 66 -12.41 4.89 -16.68
N ALA A 67 -13.52 4.85 -17.43
CA ALA A 67 -14.59 3.87 -17.18
C ALA A 67 -14.08 2.43 -17.25
N ASP A 68 -13.34 2.08 -18.31
CA ASP A 68 -12.76 0.75 -18.51
C ASP A 68 -11.82 0.35 -17.34
N LEU A 69 -11.00 1.29 -16.86
CA LEU A 69 -10.08 1.05 -15.73
C LEU A 69 -10.87 0.89 -14.42
N SER A 70 -11.90 1.71 -14.19
CA SER A 70 -12.81 1.56 -13.05
C SER A 70 -13.42 0.17 -13.02
N ASP A 71 -13.99 -0.27 -14.13
CA ASP A 71 -14.69 -1.54 -14.24
C ASP A 71 -13.73 -2.70 -14.02
N TYR A 72 -12.53 -2.65 -14.62
CA TYR A 72 -11.47 -3.62 -14.39
C TYR A 72 -11.09 -3.72 -12.91
N MET A 73 -10.79 -2.58 -12.28
CA MET A 73 -10.39 -2.53 -10.87
C MET A 73 -11.50 -3.06 -9.94
N ASN A 74 -12.75 -2.68 -10.19
CA ASN A 74 -13.90 -3.16 -9.42
C ASN A 74 -14.13 -4.67 -9.61
N GLN A 75 -13.95 -5.20 -10.83
CA GLN A 75 -14.04 -6.64 -11.09
C GLN A 75 -12.96 -7.42 -10.34
N VAL A 76 -11.72 -6.93 -10.35
CA VAL A 76 -10.61 -7.55 -9.61
C VAL A 76 -10.91 -7.57 -8.11
N LEU A 77 -11.39 -6.46 -7.53
CA LEU A 77 -11.80 -6.41 -6.12
C LEU A 77 -12.96 -7.37 -5.80
N GLN A 78 -14.01 -7.37 -6.62
CA GLN A 78 -15.17 -8.25 -6.42
C GLN A 78 -14.82 -9.75 -6.50
N LEU A 79 -13.88 -10.12 -7.39
CA LEU A 79 -13.42 -11.50 -7.50
C LEU A 79 -12.69 -11.95 -6.23
N GLU A 80 -11.89 -11.09 -5.64
CA GLU A 80 -11.22 -11.37 -4.37
C GLU A 80 -12.23 -11.39 -3.21
N GLU A 81 -13.18 -10.45 -3.17
CA GLU A 81 -14.27 -10.43 -2.18
C GLU A 81 -15.07 -11.72 -2.11
N ARG A 82 -15.42 -12.29 -3.27
CA ARG A 82 -16.13 -13.58 -3.31
C ARG A 82 -15.32 -14.72 -2.68
N LYS A 83 -14.00 -14.72 -2.85
CA LYS A 83 -13.11 -15.72 -2.22
C LYS A 83 -13.04 -15.51 -0.70
N TRP A 84 -13.01 -14.27 -0.25
CA TRP A 84 -13.01 -13.94 1.17
C TRP A 84 -14.34 -14.35 1.83
N SER A 85 -15.46 -14.14 1.15
CA SER A 85 -16.80 -14.52 1.61
C SER A 85 -17.06 -16.03 1.59
N SER A 86 -16.39 -16.80 0.72
CA SER A 86 -16.51 -18.26 0.70
C SER A 86 -15.77 -18.96 1.84
N GLY A 87 -15.00 -18.22 2.64
CA GLY A 87 -14.18 -18.75 3.73
C GLY A 87 -12.83 -19.32 3.26
N GLU A 88 -12.46 -19.12 2.00
CA GLU A 88 -11.14 -19.47 1.49
C GLU A 88 -10.05 -18.67 2.24
N LYS A 89 -8.95 -19.32 2.62
CA LYS A 89 -7.81 -18.62 3.24
C LYS A 89 -7.02 -17.84 2.20
N ALA A 90 -6.33 -16.78 2.62
CA ALA A 90 -5.37 -16.09 1.76
C ALA A 90 -4.32 -17.07 1.21
N LYS A 91 -3.84 -16.77 0.00
CA LYS A 91 -2.77 -17.53 -0.64
C LYS A 91 -1.49 -17.41 0.17
N ILE A 92 -0.62 -18.41 0.03
CA ILE A 92 0.71 -18.41 0.65
C ILE A 92 1.75 -18.49 -0.47
N GLU A 93 2.63 -17.51 -0.53
CA GLU A 93 3.77 -17.44 -1.45
C GLU A 93 5.01 -17.12 -0.63
N ASP A 94 6.11 -17.86 -0.86
CA ASP A 94 7.35 -17.76 -0.09
C ASP A 94 7.15 -17.79 1.44
N GLY A 95 6.19 -18.62 1.89
CA GLY A 95 5.84 -18.78 3.29
C GLY A 95 5.04 -17.62 3.90
N CYS A 96 4.67 -16.61 3.12
CA CYS A 96 3.92 -15.44 3.55
C CYS A 96 2.51 -15.41 2.97
N TYR A 97 1.54 -14.88 3.72
CA TYR A 97 0.22 -14.64 3.17
C TYR A 97 0.24 -13.50 2.15
N THR A 98 -0.34 -13.75 0.98
CA THR A 98 -0.42 -12.79 -0.14
C THR A 98 -1.83 -12.73 -0.71
N SER A 99 -2.11 -11.65 -1.44
CA SER A 99 -3.28 -11.53 -2.31
C SER A 99 -2.83 -10.93 -3.65
N PRO A 100 -3.33 -11.46 -4.78
CA PRO A 100 -3.01 -10.96 -6.10
C PRO A 100 -3.62 -9.58 -6.38
N LEU A 101 -4.55 -9.10 -5.54
CA LEU A 101 -5.32 -7.87 -5.74
C LEU A 101 -4.45 -6.68 -6.16
N ALA A 102 -3.42 -6.37 -5.37
CA ALA A 102 -2.56 -5.22 -5.64
C ALA A 102 -1.78 -5.40 -6.94
N TYR A 103 -1.17 -6.58 -7.14
CA TYR A 103 -0.44 -6.91 -8.36
C TYR A 103 -1.32 -6.74 -9.62
N ASP A 104 -2.52 -7.33 -9.63
CA ASP A 104 -3.42 -7.29 -10.79
C ASP A 104 -3.84 -5.85 -11.12
N ILE A 105 -4.27 -5.07 -10.12
CA ILE A 105 -4.64 -3.65 -10.30
C ILE A 105 -3.45 -2.84 -10.81
N ILE A 106 -2.27 -3.01 -10.21
CA ILE A 106 -1.04 -2.30 -10.60
C ILE A 106 -0.66 -2.60 -12.05
N GLN A 107 -0.73 -3.87 -12.46
CA GLN A 107 -0.45 -4.28 -13.84
C GLN A 107 -1.44 -3.65 -14.82
N GLY A 108 -2.74 -3.68 -14.49
CA GLY A 108 -3.78 -3.02 -15.27
C GLY A 108 -3.54 -1.52 -15.44
N ILE A 109 -3.26 -0.81 -14.35
CA ILE A 109 -2.92 0.62 -14.37
C ILE A 109 -1.71 0.88 -15.25
N ASN A 110 -0.61 0.16 -15.05
CA ASN A 110 0.61 0.34 -15.83
C ASN A 110 0.38 0.08 -17.33
N GLY A 111 -0.41 -0.94 -17.68
CA GLY A 111 -0.77 -1.23 -19.07
C GLY A 111 -1.61 -0.12 -19.70
N MET A 112 -2.70 0.27 -19.04
CA MET A 112 -3.65 1.26 -19.56
C MET A 112 -3.05 2.67 -19.63
N VAL A 113 -2.29 3.10 -18.61
CA VAL A 113 -1.63 4.42 -18.62
C VAL A 113 -0.60 4.51 -19.74
N LYS A 114 0.22 3.47 -19.94
CA LYS A 114 1.19 3.43 -21.06
C LYS A 114 0.52 3.44 -22.43
N ALA A 115 -0.61 2.74 -22.58
CA ALA A 115 -1.39 2.79 -23.80
C ALA A 115 -1.95 4.21 -24.03
N ALA A 116 -2.52 4.83 -22.99
CA ALA A 116 -3.06 6.18 -23.07
C ALA A 116 -1.98 7.24 -23.35
N GLU A 117 -0.77 7.10 -22.81
CA GLU A 117 0.36 7.99 -23.09
C GLU A 117 0.74 7.94 -24.58
N LYS A 118 0.74 6.75 -25.20
CA LYS A 118 0.98 6.62 -26.65
C LYS A 118 -0.15 7.21 -27.49
N VAL A 119 -1.41 7.00 -27.09
CA VAL A 119 -2.58 7.50 -27.84
C VAL A 119 -2.70 9.01 -27.76
N THR A 120 -2.52 9.60 -26.58
CA THR A 120 -2.64 11.06 -26.36
C THR A 120 -1.34 11.82 -26.64
N GLY A 121 -0.21 11.13 -26.72
CA GLY A 121 1.12 11.76 -26.78
C GLY A 121 1.44 12.62 -25.56
N ASN A 122 0.68 12.48 -24.47
CA ASN A 122 0.79 13.33 -23.29
C ASN A 122 0.62 12.53 -22.00
N ARG A 123 1.72 12.40 -21.26
CA ARG A 123 1.77 11.69 -19.98
C ARG A 123 0.81 12.26 -18.94
N GLN A 124 0.72 13.59 -18.81
CA GLN A 124 -0.15 14.25 -17.84
C GLN A 124 -1.63 14.02 -18.13
N LYS A 125 -2.00 13.86 -19.41
CA LYS A 125 -3.36 13.47 -19.80
C LYS A 125 -3.60 12.00 -19.51
N ALA A 126 -2.65 11.13 -19.84
CA ALA A 126 -2.73 9.69 -19.62
C ALA A 126 -2.92 9.32 -18.13
N GLN A 127 -2.13 9.91 -17.23
CA GLN A 127 -2.25 9.63 -15.79
C GLN A 127 -3.63 9.99 -15.21
N LYS A 128 -4.40 10.90 -15.84
CA LYS A 128 -5.76 11.24 -15.37
C LYS A 128 -6.71 10.05 -15.39
N ILE A 129 -6.40 8.97 -16.11
CA ILE A 129 -7.25 7.78 -16.07
C ILE A 129 -7.27 7.13 -14.67
N THR A 130 -6.25 7.37 -13.85
CA THR A 130 -6.13 6.77 -12.51
C THR A 130 -6.88 7.53 -11.41
N HIS A 131 -7.66 8.57 -11.74
CA HIS A 131 -8.39 9.38 -10.75
C HIS A 131 -9.38 8.58 -9.89
N GLN A 132 -9.79 7.40 -10.32
CA GLN A 132 -10.71 6.52 -9.57
C GLN A 132 -9.99 5.54 -8.64
N LEU A 133 -8.66 5.55 -8.61
CA LEU A 133 -7.89 4.68 -7.72
C LEU A 133 -8.21 4.95 -6.22
N PRO A 134 -8.34 6.21 -5.74
CA PRO A 134 -8.68 6.46 -4.34
C PRO A 134 -10.01 5.83 -3.93
N ASP A 135 -11.05 5.94 -4.77
CA ASP A 135 -12.35 5.30 -4.54
C ASP A 135 -12.22 3.77 -4.40
N LEU A 136 -11.37 3.14 -5.22
CA LEU A 136 -11.10 1.71 -5.12
C LEU A 136 -10.38 1.36 -3.81
N ILE A 137 -9.34 2.11 -3.45
CA ILE A 137 -8.60 1.88 -2.19
C ILE A 137 -9.52 2.10 -0.98
N LEU A 138 -10.45 3.06 -1.05
CA LEU A 138 -11.48 3.27 -0.04
C LEU A 138 -12.43 2.07 0.05
N LYS A 139 -12.92 1.54 -1.08
CA LYS A 139 -13.74 0.31 -1.08
C LYS A 139 -12.96 -0.84 -0.46
N TYR A 140 -11.71 -1.04 -0.84
CA TYR A 140 -10.85 -2.07 -0.26
C TYR A 140 -10.66 -1.90 1.26
N LYS A 141 -10.49 -0.67 1.75
CA LYS A 141 -10.46 -0.35 3.19
C LYS A 141 -11.74 -0.77 3.91
N LEU A 142 -12.90 -0.58 3.28
CA LEU A 142 -14.18 -1.01 3.84
C LEU A 142 -14.26 -2.54 3.91
N SER A 143 -13.93 -3.25 2.82
CA SER A 143 -13.91 -4.71 2.80
C SER A 143 -12.93 -5.30 3.84
N GLN A 144 -11.79 -4.63 4.06
CA GLN A 144 -10.84 -5.00 5.12
C GLN A 144 -11.44 -4.94 6.53
N SER A 145 -12.37 -4.02 6.78
CA SER A 145 -13.04 -3.92 8.07
C SER A 145 -13.86 -5.18 8.38
N ASP A 146 -14.46 -5.79 7.35
CA ASP A 146 -15.21 -7.04 7.48
C ASP A 146 -14.30 -8.23 7.85
N PHE A 147 -13.08 -8.30 7.32
CA PHE A 147 -12.12 -9.37 7.70
C PHE A 147 -11.74 -9.28 9.17
N GLN A 148 -11.60 -8.06 9.69
CA GLN A 148 -11.25 -7.83 11.09
C GLN A 148 -12.40 -8.24 12.02
N VAL A 149 -13.64 -7.91 11.66
CA VAL A 149 -14.84 -8.33 12.41
C VAL A 149 -14.99 -9.85 12.38
N ASN A 150 -14.79 -10.46 11.22
CA ASN A 150 -14.94 -11.90 11.02
C ASN A 150 -13.69 -12.72 11.42
N LYS A 151 -12.67 -12.07 12.01
CA LYS A 151 -11.40 -12.68 12.45
C LYS A 151 -10.68 -13.49 11.36
N GLN A 152 -10.77 -13.05 10.11
CA GLN A 152 -10.08 -13.67 8.97
C GLN A 152 -8.61 -13.21 8.92
N ILE A 153 -7.82 -13.65 9.91
CA ILE A 153 -6.44 -13.17 10.16
C ILE A 153 -5.51 -13.37 8.96
N SER A 154 -5.68 -14.43 8.16
CA SER A 154 -4.87 -14.66 6.96
C SER A 154 -5.06 -13.54 5.92
N HIS A 155 -6.29 -13.05 5.72
CA HIS A 155 -6.58 -11.93 4.81
C HIS A 155 -6.10 -10.58 5.36
N VAL A 156 -6.11 -10.41 6.68
CA VAL A 156 -5.50 -9.23 7.33
C VAL A 156 -3.98 -9.22 7.14
N LYS A 157 -3.31 -10.38 7.16
CA LYS A 157 -1.87 -10.48 6.88
C LYS A 157 -1.55 -10.24 5.40
N ALA A 158 -2.35 -10.84 4.50
CA ALA A 158 -2.22 -10.61 3.07
C ALA A 158 -2.42 -9.14 2.69
N SER A 159 -3.29 -8.41 3.40
CA SER A 159 -3.54 -7.00 3.12
C SER A 159 -2.33 -6.10 3.37
N LEU A 160 -1.49 -6.43 4.35
CA LEU A 160 -0.23 -5.73 4.56
C LEU A 160 0.69 -5.88 3.34
N CYS A 161 0.70 -7.04 2.68
CA CYS A 161 1.42 -7.23 1.42
C CYS A 161 0.87 -6.30 0.32
N CYS A 162 -0.45 -6.27 0.15
CA CYS A 162 -1.09 -5.40 -0.83
C CYS A 162 -0.80 -3.92 -0.57
N VAL A 163 -0.82 -3.49 0.70
CA VAL A 163 -0.51 -2.11 1.08
C VAL A 163 0.90 -1.73 0.69
N GLU A 164 1.88 -2.58 0.97
CA GLU A 164 3.28 -2.31 0.58
C GLU A 164 3.45 -2.26 -0.95
N GLN A 165 2.83 -3.19 -1.69
CA GLN A 165 2.89 -3.19 -3.16
C GLN A 165 2.32 -1.90 -3.76
N PHE A 166 1.16 -1.44 -3.27
CA PHE A 166 0.59 -0.17 -3.71
C PHE A 166 1.48 1.01 -3.33
N ARG A 167 1.98 1.04 -2.10
CA ARG A 167 2.86 2.10 -1.60
C ARG A 167 4.13 2.22 -2.45
N ASP A 168 4.77 1.10 -2.75
CA ASP A 168 6.01 1.06 -3.55
C ASP A 168 5.77 1.57 -4.97
N VAL A 169 4.63 1.26 -5.58
CA VAL A 169 4.30 1.75 -6.92
C VAL A 169 3.90 3.21 -6.93
N LEU A 170 3.13 3.68 -5.95
CA LEU A 170 2.76 5.10 -5.83
C LEU A 170 4.01 5.98 -5.66
N LEU A 171 4.97 5.54 -4.85
CA LEU A 171 6.22 6.28 -4.61
C LEU A 171 7.26 6.09 -5.72
N GLY A 172 7.45 4.86 -6.21
CA GLY A 172 8.48 4.51 -7.18
C GLY A 172 8.10 4.74 -8.64
N LYS A 173 6.80 4.81 -8.94
CA LYS A 173 6.27 5.03 -10.31
C LYS A 173 5.31 6.21 -10.35
N SER A 174 5.73 7.35 -9.78
CA SER A 174 4.95 8.60 -9.74
C SER A 174 4.45 9.08 -11.10
N HIS A 175 5.15 8.72 -12.20
CA HIS A 175 4.72 9.02 -13.57
C HIS A 175 3.39 8.37 -13.99
N LEU A 176 2.89 7.38 -13.24
CA LEU A 176 1.60 6.73 -13.52
C LEU A 176 0.40 7.48 -12.92
N PHE A 177 0.62 8.41 -11.99
CA PHE A 177 -0.43 8.97 -11.15
C PHE A 177 -0.31 10.49 -11.01
N PRO A 178 -1.42 11.25 -11.06
CA PRO A 178 -1.46 12.62 -10.56
C PRO A 178 -1.03 12.71 -9.09
N GLN A 179 -0.43 13.82 -8.68
CA GLN A 179 0.05 14.01 -7.29
C GLN A 179 -1.08 13.87 -6.26
N GLU A 180 -2.23 14.49 -6.52
CA GLU A 180 -3.41 14.42 -5.65
C GLU A 180 -3.91 12.98 -5.42
N VAL A 181 -3.88 12.14 -6.46
CA VAL A 181 -4.22 10.72 -6.37
C VAL A 181 -3.19 9.97 -5.52
N GLN A 182 -1.90 10.28 -5.67
CA GLN A 182 -0.85 9.65 -4.87
C GLN A 182 -1.03 9.97 -3.38
N GLU A 183 -1.21 11.24 -3.03
CA GLU A 183 -1.35 11.70 -1.65
C GLU A 183 -2.58 11.07 -0.98
N GLU A 184 -3.72 11.05 -1.66
CA GLU A 184 -4.96 10.46 -1.14
C GLU A 184 -4.83 8.95 -0.96
N CYS A 185 -4.32 8.23 -1.96
CA CYS A 185 -4.11 6.79 -1.86
C CYS A 185 -3.14 6.43 -0.74
N LEU A 186 -2.03 7.17 -0.58
CA LEU A 186 -1.08 6.94 0.50
C LEU A 186 -1.73 7.16 1.88
N GLY A 187 -2.58 8.17 2.02
CA GLY A 187 -3.38 8.39 3.23
C GLY A 187 -4.28 7.20 3.57
N LEU A 188 -5.04 6.71 2.59
CA LEU A 188 -5.94 5.57 2.76
C LEU A 188 -5.18 4.27 3.08
N LEU A 189 -4.06 4.02 2.40
CA LEU A 189 -3.19 2.86 2.64
C LEU A 189 -2.59 2.88 4.05
N MET A 190 -2.18 4.06 4.54
CA MET A 190 -1.72 4.22 5.91
C MET A 190 -2.79 3.84 6.93
N ASP A 191 -4.06 4.19 6.68
CA ASP A 191 -5.16 3.81 7.56
C ASP A 191 -5.44 2.30 7.53
N ILE A 192 -5.44 1.67 6.35
CA ILE A 192 -5.61 0.22 6.21
C ILE A 192 -4.53 -0.49 7.03
N ARG A 193 -3.26 -0.11 6.86
CA ARG A 193 -2.13 -0.65 7.60
C ARG A 193 -2.29 -0.47 9.11
N LYS A 194 -2.65 0.73 9.56
CA LYS A 194 -2.86 1.02 11.00
C LYS A 194 -3.95 0.12 11.60
N SER A 195 -5.05 -0.09 10.89
CA SER A 195 -6.16 -0.96 11.32
C SER A 195 -5.77 -2.43 11.30
N ALA A 196 -5.06 -2.89 10.27
CA ALA A 196 -4.54 -4.26 10.20
C ALA A 196 -3.56 -4.55 11.35
N HIS A 197 -2.61 -3.64 11.61
CA HIS A 197 -1.71 -3.74 12.77
C HIS A 197 -2.51 -3.80 14.08
N ALA A 198 -3.51 -2.94 14.28
CA ALA A 198 -4.36 -2.99 15.47
C ALA A 198 -5.06 -4.34 15.62
N CYS A 199 -5.64 -4.88 14.54
CA CYS A 199 -6.29 -6.19 14.53
C CYS A 199 -5.34 -7.32 14.96
N LEU A 200 -4.09 -7.29 14.48
CA LEU A 200 -3.07 -8.29 14.79
C LEU A 200 -2.47 -8.15 16.20
N LEU A 201 -2.31 -6.91 16.69
CA LEU A 201 -1.63 -6.63 17.97
C LEU A 201 -2.58 -6.64 19.18
N ILE A 202 -3.87 -6.31 19.03
CA ILE A 202 -4.83 -6.31 20.15
C ILE A 202 -4.88 -7.68 20.87
N PRO A 203 -4.95 -8.83 20.19
CA PRO A 203 -4.92 -10.14 20.85
C PRO A 203 -3.66 -10.37 21.67
N ILE A 204 -2.49 -9.98 21.15
CA ILE A 204 -1.20 -10.11 21.85
C ILE A 204 -1.21 -9.27 23.12
N HIS A 205 -1.64 -8.01 23.05
CA HIS A 205 -1.75 -7.15 24.23
C HIS A 205 -2.72 -7.68 25.28
N LYS A 206 -3.78 -8.40 24.88
CA LYS A 206 -4.67 -9.08 25.84
C LYS A 206 -3.94 -10.19 26.59
N ILE A 207 -3.09 -10.96 25.90
CA ILE A 207 -2.27 -12.02 26.51
C ILE A 207 -1.20 -11.43 27.42
N LEU A 208 -0.56 -10.32 27.02
CA LEU A 208 0.50 -9.66 27.81
C LEU A 208 -0.04 -8.84 29.00
N LYS A 209 -1.33 -8.48 28.99
CA LYS A 209 -1.98 -7.62 30.01
C LYS A 209 -1.72 -8.04 31.47
N PRO A 210 -1.84 -9.32 31.86
CA PRO A 210 -1.56 -9.76 33.23
C PRO A 210 -0.10 -9.53 33.62
N GLN A 211 0.83 -9.70 32.68
CA GLN A 211 2.26 -9.48 32.96
C GLN A 211 2.56 -8.00 33.16
N TYR A 212 1.93 -7.11 32.38
CA TYR A 212 2.05 -5.67 32.60
C TYR A 212 1.56 -5.24 33.98
N GLN A 213 0.53 -5.88 34.53
CA GLN A 213 0.00 -5.55 35.87
C GLN A 213 0.99 -5.85 36.99
N ASN A 214 1.88 -6.83 36.78
CA ASN A 214 2.88 -7.23 37.76
C ASN A 214 4.12 -6.31 37.75
N LEU A 215 4.33 -5.55 36.67
CA LEU A 215 5.43 -4.57 36.57
C LEU A 215 5.19 -3.39 37.50
N GLY A 216 6.22 -2.98 38.23
CA GLY A 216 6.13 -1.88 39.20
C GLY A 216 5.30 -2.23 40.45
N SER A 217 5.00 -3.51 40.69
CA SER A 217 4.39 -4.01 41.92
C SER A 217 5.44 -4.40 42.97
N SER A 218 5.04 -4.70 44.21
CA SER A 218 5.97 -5.16 45.26
C SER A 218 6.68 -6.48 44.89
N ASP A 219 6.08 -7.26 43.99
CA ASP A 219 6.62 -8.51 43.45
C ASP A 219 7.62 -8.28 42.29
N TRP A 220 7.60 -7.10 41.64
CA TRP A 220 8.47 -6.79 40.50
C TRP A 220 9.97 -6.89 40.84
N LEU A 221 10.37 -6.43 42.03
CA LEU A 221 11.77 -6.50 42.49
C LEU A 221 12.19 -7.90 42.98
N LYS A 222 11.23 -8.79 43.23
CA LYS A 222 11.46 -10.10 43.85
C LYS A 222 11.35 -11.26 42.86
N LYS A 223 10.55 -11.10 41.81
CA LYS A 223 10.24 -12.13 40.83
C LYS A 223 10.75 -11.73 39.45
N ASN A 224 11.07 -12.74 38.64
CA ASN A 224 11.46 -12.58 37.26
C ASN A 224 10.25 -12.31 36.33
N THR A 225 9.43 -11.31 36.70
CA THR A 225 8.18 -10.93 36.01
C THR A 225 8.42 -10.48 34.57
N PHE A 226 9.57 -9.87 34.32
CA PHE A 226 9.97 -9.42 33.00
C PHE A 226 10.31 -10.57 32.05
N GLU A 227 11.02 -11.59 32.53
CA GLU A 227 11.40 -12.74 31.72
C GLU A 227 10.19 -13.53 31.21
N THR A 228 9.15 -13.68 32.04
CA THR A 228 7.89 -14.29 31.61
C THR A 228 7.22 -13.48 30.50
N LEU A 229 7.20 -12.15 30.62
CA LEU A 229 6.68 -11.26 29.58
C LEU A 229 7.46 -11.41 28.27
N ARG A 230 8.80 -11.46 28.37
CA ARG A 230 9.69 -11.63 27.21
C ARG A 230 9.44 -12.96 26.49
N LYS A 231 9.34 -14.07 27.21
CA LYS A 231 9.06 -15.39 26.62
C LYS A 231 7.73 -15.43 25.89
N ILE A 232 6.67 -14.89 26.50
CA ILE A 232 5.36 -14.81 25.85
C ILE A 232 5.45 -13.94 24.59
N LEU A 233 6.15 -12.80 24.65
CA LEU A 233 6.34 -11.94 23.49
C LEU A 233 7.07 -12.68 22.35
N GLU A 234 8.15 -13.40 22.65
CA GLU A 234 8.90 -14.20 21.67
C GLU A 234 8.03 -15.26 20.98
N GLU A 235 7.22 -15.99 21.75
CA GLU A 235 6.27 -16.98 21.23
C GLU A 235 5.21 -16.34 20.31
N GLU A 236 4.70 -15.16 20.67
CA GLU A 236 3.73 -14.43 19.86
C GLU A 236 4.35 -13.86 18.58
N LEU A 237 5.62 -13.40 18.62
CA LEU A 237 6.34 -12.89 17.44
C LEU A 237 6.54 -13.96 16.36
N LEU A 238 6.67 -15.24 16.73
CA LEU A 238 6.75 -16.35 15.78
C LEU A 238 5.51 -16.43 14.87
N LYS A 239 4.36 -15.94 15.34
CA LYS A 239 3.11 -15.93 14.57
C LYS A 239 3.10 -14.90 13.43
N PHE A 240 4.13 -14.06 13.32
CA PHE A 240 4.25 -13.08 12.23
C PHE A 240 5.25 -13.50 11.15
N ARG A 241 5.84 -14.70 11.22
CA ARG A 241 6.75 -15.22 10.19
C ARG A 241 6.11 -15.31 8.80
N ASP A 242 4.79 -15.47 8.77
CA ASP A 242 3.94 -15.53 7.58
C ASP A 242 3.47 -14.15 7.08
N VAL A 243 4.01 -13.06 7.63
CA VAL A 243 3.86 -11.70 7.11
C VAL A 243 5.11 -11.36 6.28
N PRO A 244 4.97 -10.77 5.08
CA PRO A 244 6.11 -10.35 4.26
C PRO A 244 7.09 -9.44 5.01
N HIS A 245 8.38 -9.54 4.68
CA HIS A 245 9.46 -8.97 5.49
C HIS A 245 9.34 -7.46 5.80
N PRO A 246 9.10 -6.55 4.83
CA PRO A 246 8.97 -5.12 5.14
C PRO A 246 7.80 -4.82 6.11
N GLY A 247 6.62 -5.40 5.83
CA GLY A 247 5.44 -5.25 6.70
C GLY A 247 5.62 -5.91 8.07
N ARG A 248 6.35 -7.03 8.13
CA ARG A 248 6.67 -7.73 9.37
C ARG A 248 7.57 -6.90 10.28
N GLN A 249 8.64 -6.31 9.74
CA GLN A 249 9.54 -5.46 10.52
C GLN A 249 8.80 -4.27 11.13
N GLU A 250 7.94 -3.61 10.36
CA GLU A 250 7.15 -2.50 10.88
C GLU A 250 6.16 -2.95 11.97
N LEU A 251 5.46 -4.06 11.75
CA LEU A 251 4.52 -4.63 12.73
C LEU A 251 5.23 -4.99 14.05
N ILE A 252 6.38 -5.66 13.97
CA ILE A 252 7.20 -6.03 15.13
C ILE A 252 7.74 -4.78 15.83
N GLY A 253 8.25 -3.81 15.06
CA GLY A 253 8.73 -2.53 15.59
C GLY A 253 7.65 -1.79 16.38
N ARG A 254 6.42 -1.75 15.85
CA ARG A 254 5.26 -1.17 16.53
C ARG A 254 4.90 -1.92 17.82
N LEU A 255 4.87 -3.26 17.79
CA LEU A 255 4.61 -4.05 18.99
C LEU A 255 5.65 -3.77 20.07
N HIS A 256 6.95 -3.74 19.73
CA HIS A 256 7.99 -3.38 20.68
C HIS A 256 7.79 -1.98 21.25
N GLN A 257 7.48 -0.99 20.43
CA GLN A 257 7.20 0.37 20.90
C GLN A 257 6.05 0.39 21.90
N GLU A 258 4.93 -0.27 21.59
CA GLU A 258 3.76 -0.35 22.46
C GLU A 258 4.07 -1.09 23.78
N VAL A 259 4.82 -2.19 23.73
CA VAL A 259 5.27 -2.94 24.91
C VAL A 259 6.18 -2.08 25.79
N THR A 260 7.16 -1.38 25.20
CA THR A 260 8.06 -0.47 25.92
C THR A 260 7.30 0.67 26.58
N GLU A 261 6.35 1.29 25.87
CA GLU A 261 5.49 2.33 26.44
C GLU A 261 4.69 1.83 27.65
N LYS A 262 4.10 0.64 27.55
CA LYS A 262 3.36 0.02 28.67
C LYS A 262 4.27 -0.30 29.85
N TYR A 263 5.47 -0.82 29.58
CA TYR A 263 6.47 -1.10 30.59
C TYR A 263 6.84 0.16 31.37
N VAL A 264 7.22 1.24 30.67
CA VAL A 264 7.61 2.51 31.29
C VAL A 264 6.44 3.12 32.06
N ARG A 265 5.25 3.17 31.47
CA ARG A 265 4.04 3.71 32.15
C ARG A 265 3.73 2.96 33.44
N ARG A 266 3.97 1.65 33.50
CA ARG A 266 3.75 0.84 34.71
C ARG A 266 4.73 1.19 35.82
N LEU A 267 6.01 1.36 35.49
CA LEU A 267 7.02 1.77 36.47
C LEU A 267 6.75 3.19 37.00
N LEU A 268 6.31 4.10 36.14
CA LEU A 268 6.02 5.49 36.52
C LEU A 268 4.73 5.66 37.32
N LYS A 269 3.90 4.62 37.47
CA LYS A 269 2.64 4.70 38.22
C LYS A 269 2.83 4.93 39.72
N GLY A 270 4.03 4.64 40.26
CA GLY A 270 4.36 4.92 41.66
C GLY A 270 3.73 3.95 42.67
N ASP A 271 3.28 2.77 42.22
CA ASP A 271 2.66 1.75 43.07
C ASP A 271 3.66 1.15 44.10
N VAL A 272 4.98 1.33 43.90
CA VAL A 272 6.05 0.91 44.82
C VAL A 272 6.90 2.11 45.24
N LYS A 273 7.08 2.29 46.56
CA LYS A 273 8.01 3.27 47.13
C LYS A 273 9.36 2.63 47.42
N LEU A 274 10.41 3.11 46.76
CA LEU A 274 11.80 2.70 46.97
C LEU A 274 12.40 3.53 48.10
N LYS A 275 12.36 3.01 49.33
CA LYS A 275 12.63 3.79 50.56
C LYS A 275 14.12 3.90 50.90
N ASP A 276 14.93 2.93 50.47
CA ASP A 276 16.34 2.84 50.79
C ASP A 276 17.20 2.72 49.51
N GLN A 277 18.49 3.04 49.66
CA GLN A 277 19.45 3.07 48.56
C GLN A 277 19.65 1.69 47.92
N GLU A 278 19.52 0.60 48.68
CA GLU A 278 19.68 -0.77 48.17
C GLU A 278 18.51 -1.15 47.26
N GLN A 279 17.28 -0.79 47.63
CA GLN A 279 16.08 -0.94 46.79
C GLN A 279 16.18 -0.10 45.51
N GLN A 280 16.67 1.14 45.62
CA GLN A 280 16.87 2.02 44.47
C GLN A 280 17.91 1.45 43.50
N GLN A 281 19.04 0.96 44.01
CA GLN A 281 20.08 0.34 43.19
C GLN A 281 19.58 -0.95 42.52
N ARG A 282 18.84 -1.79 43.26
CA ARG A 282 18.21 -3.00 42.70
C ARG A 282 17.24 -2.67 41.58
N ALA A 283 16.37 -1.68 41.80
CA ALA A 283 15.42 -1.21 40.78
C ALA A 283 16.15 -0.69 39.53
N CYS A 284 17.19 0.12 39.70
CA CYS A 284 18.02 0.62 38.60
C CYS A 284 18.63 -0.54 37.80
N ASN A 285 19.30 -1.48 38.47
CA ASN A 285 19.92 -2.63 37.82
C ASN A 285 18.90 -3.48 37.05
N ILE A 286 17.71 -3.73 37.62
CA ILE A 286 16.64 -4.49 36.96
C ILE A 286 16.13 -3.76 35.72
N VAL A 287 15.91 -2.45 35.79
CA VAL A 287 15.46 -1.66 34.63
C VAL A 287 16.51 -1.69 33.53
N THR A 288 17.79 -1.52 33.85
CA THR A 288 18.89 -1.61 32.88
C THR A 288 18.97 -2.98 32.22
N GLN A 289 18.89 -4.07 32.99
CA GLN A 289 18.91 -5.43 32.46
C GLN A 289 17.70 -5.72 31.55
N ASN A 290 16.51 -5.23 31.92
CA ASN A 290 15.31 -5.37 31.10
C ASN A 290 15.40 -4.56 29.79
N ALA A 291 16.01 -3.38 29.84
CA ALA A 291 16.26 -2.59 28.64
C ALA A 291 17.25 -3.31 27.71
N ASP A 292 18.37 -3.78 28.24
CA ASP A 292 19.40 -4.50 27.47
C ASP A 292 18.84 -5.76 26.79
N SER A 293 17.98 -6.51 27.49
CA SER A 293 17.33 -7.69 26.93
C SER A 293 16.30 -7.38 25.83
N PHE A 294 15.58 -6.26 25.91
CA PHE A 294 14.75 -5.78 24.79
C PHE A 294 15.57 -5.30 23.58
N HIS A 295 16.76 -4.75 23.81
CA HIS A 295 17.62 -4.26 22.74
C HIS A 295 18.36 -5.37 22.00
N ARG A 296 18.66 -6.48 22.67
CA ARG A 296 19.33 -7.65 22.07
C ARG A 296 18.37 -8.62 21.37
N ASP A 297 17.09 -8.32 21.28
CA ASP A 297 16.11 -9.21 20.62
C ASP A 297 16.43 -9.33 19.11
N PRO A 298 16.85 -10.51 18.62
CA PRO A 298 17.24 -10.70 17.23
C PRO A 298 16.08 -10.45 16.25
N ASN A 299 14.83 -10.46 16.73
CA ASN A 299 13.65 -10.17 15.91
C ASN A 299 13.52 -8.68 15.55
N ARG A 300 14.31 -7.78 16.16
CA ARG A 300 14.40 -6.36 15.78
C ARG A 300 15.35 -6.07 14.61
N THR A 301 16.32 -6.95 14.38
CA THR A 301 17.43 -6.72 13.43
C THR A 301 17.34 -7.54 12.15
N GLY A 302 16.30 -8.37 12.00
CA GLY A 302 16.15 -9.33 10.90
C GLY A 302 14.89 -9.16 10.07
#